data_AF-A0A117ML22-F1
#
_entry.id   AF-A0A117ML22-F1
#
_cell.length_a   1.000
_cell.length_b   1.000
_cell.length_c   1.000
_cell.angle_alpha   90.00
_cell.angle_beta   90.00
_cell.angle_gamma   90.00
#
_symmetry.space_group_name_H-M   'P 1'
#
loop_
_entity.id
_entity.type
_entity.pdbx_description
1 polymer ?
#
loop_
_entity_poly.entity_id
_entity_poly.type
_entity_poly.pdbx_seq_one_letter_code
_entity_poly.pdbx_strand_id
1 'polypeptide(L)'
;MTRSLPAPRTVLGHRQDGRPIFPVLGASSDDPSNDEVTVNISQKQLNTLMAREKDQGGRAAVRGLIEKLGFSNTSALEEYLAGVRQAEQEQLSEAERREQAVIEREKAAAAREAAALVRERDAARRVALAGIGATGADLDDAVALLRVPDDAEGDALSEAVQELKTRRPELFAGVPTGAQQLPAAPGGAPASVPPPRPGGVDHKPGSAGLEMARRRGILPASE
;
A
#
# COMPACT_ATOMS: atom_id res chain seq x y z
N MET A 1 85.47 48.19 33.28
CA MET A 1 86.28 47.03 33.76
C MET A 1 85.34 45.87 33.94
N THR A 2 85.35 44.91 33.01
CA THR A 2 84.52 43.70 33.08
C THR A 2 85.13 42.75 34.12
N ARG A 3 84.54 42.66 35.31
CA ARG A 3 84.90 41.59 36.27
C ARG A 3 84.38 40.28 35.70
N SER A 4 85.28 39.35 35.35
CA SER A 4 84.89 38.00 34.95
C SER A 4 84.19 37.32 36.13
N LEU A 5 82.94 36.90 35.93
CA LEU A 5 82.21 36.14 36.94
C LEU A 5 82.90 34.79 37.20
N PRO A 6 82.92 34.31 38.45
CA PRO A 6 83.47 32.99 38.78
C PRO A 6 82.66 31.89 38.08
N ALA A 7 83.34 30.79 37.70
CA ALA A 7 82.71 29.69 36.98
C ALA A 7 81.52 29.09 37.78
N PRO A 8 80.50 28.52 37.12
CA PRO A 8 79.24 28.12 37.77
C PRO A 8 79.38 27.00 38.83
N ARG A 9 80.55 26.37 38.89
CA ARG A 9 80.90 25.34 39.88
C ARG A 9 81.90 25.82 40.93
N THR A 10 82.29 27.09 40.88
CA THR A 10 83.16 27.70 41.87
C THR A 10 82.34 28.00 43.12
N VAL A 11 82.78 27.47 44.25
CA VAL A 11 82.11 27.69 45.53
C VAL A 11 82.38 29.12 45.99
N LEU A 12 81.32 29.91 46.19
CA LEU A 12 81.42 31.31 46.64
C LEU A 12 81.62 31.43 48.15
N GLY A 13 81.21 30.40 48.89
CA GLY A 13 81.30 30.35 50.35
C GLY A 13 80.60 29.10 50.87
N HIS A 14 80.55 28.94 52.20
CA HIS A 14 79.81 27.86 52.85
C HIS A 14 78.77 28.47 53.78
N ARG A 15 77.60 27.83 53.87
CA ARG A 15 76.56 28.19 54.83
C ARG A 15 76.98 27.76 56.24
N GLN A 16 76.26 28.22 57.27
CA GLN A 16 76.51 27.85 58.68
C GLN A 16 76.40 26.34 58.95
N ASP A 17 75.67 25.61 58.10
CA ASP A 17 75.53 24.14 58.07
C ASP A 17 76.60 23.43 57.22
N GLY A 18 77.63 24.14 56.76
CA GLY A 18 78.80 23.58 56.03
C GLY A 18 78.56 23.28 54.55
N ARG A 19 77.37 23.53 54.01
CA ARG A 19 77.05 23.28 52.59
C ARG A 19 77.63 24.39 51.69
N PRO A 20 78.22 24.05 50.53
CA PRO A 20 78.75 25.04 49.59
C PRO A 20 77.64 25.88 48.96
N ILE A 21 77.89 27.19 48.84
CA ILE A 21 77.04 28.16 48.15
C ILE A 21 77.58 28.31 46.73
N PHE A 22 76.74 28.04 45.74
CA PHE A 22 77.05 28.22 44.32
C PHE A 22 76.42 29.51 43.80
N PRO A 23 77.01 30.15 42.77
CA PRO A 23 76.38 31.28 42.08
C PRO A 23 75.02 30.85 41.48
N VAL A 24 73.99 31.66 41.64
CA VAL A 24 72.68 31.44 41.01
C VAL A 24 72.77 31.91 39.55
N LEU A 25 72.76 30.96 38.62
CA LEU A 25 72.69 31.23 37.18
C LEU A 25 71.39 31.96 36.83
N GLY A 26 71.46 33.02 36.03
CA GLY A 26 70.33 33.83 35.57
C GLY A 26 69.85 34.90 36.55
N ALA A 27 70.51 35.10 37.69
CA ALA A 27 70.06 36.05 38.73
C ALA A 27 70.43 37.51 38.44
N SER A 28 71.35 37.79 37.51
CA SER A 28 71.70 39.15 37.07
C SER A 28 71.27 39.39 35.62
N SER A 29 70.86 40.62 35.31
CA SER A 29 70.58 41.06 33.94
C SER A 29 71.78 40.94 33.00
N ASP A 30 72.99 40.90 33.55
CA ASP A 30 74.25 40.81 32.79
C ASP A 30 74.77 39.36 32.69
N ASP A 31 73.96 38.37 33.07
CA ASP A 31 74.33 36.96 32.97
C ASP A 31 74.20 36.47 31.51
N PRO A 32 75.25 35.93 30.87
CA PRO A 32 75.16 35.37 29.52
C PRO A 32 74.21 34.17 29.40
N SER A 33 73.78 33.57 30.52
CA SER A 33 72.73 32.54 30.54
C SER A 33 71.30 33.11 30.52
N ASN A 34 71.14 34.44 30.63
CA ASN A 34 69.87 35.16 30.48
C ASN A 34 69.59 35.61 29.04
N ASP A 35 70.49 35.31 28.08
CA ASP A 35 70.22 35.58 26.67
C ASP A 35 68.97 34.81 26.24
N GLU A 36 67.95 35.54 25.77
CA GLU A 36 66.68 34.98 25.32
C GLU A 36 66.96 33.85 24.31
N VAL A 37 66.44 32.66 24.59
CA VAL A 37 66.54 31.51 23.69
C VAL A 37 65.83 31.86 22.38
N THR A 38 66.59 32.36 21.42
CA THR A 38 66.11 32.69 20.08
C THR A 38 65.89 31.40 19.32
N VAL A 39 64.63 30.95 19.29
CA VAL A 39 64.24 29.75 18.56
C VAL A 39 64.16 30.07 17.06
N ASN A 40 65.20 29.71 16.32
CA ASN A 40 65.22 29.86 14.86
C ASN A 40 64.38 28.77 14.20
N ILE A 41 63.15 29.10 13.80
CA ILE A 41 62.23 28.20 13.10
C ILE A 41 62.40 28.36 11.59
N SER A 42 62.55 27.26 10.86
CA SER A 42 62.60 27.30 9.39
C SER A 42 61.22 27.62 8.77
N GLN A 43 61.20 28.24 7.58
CA GLN A 43 59.95 28.55 6.86
C GLN A 43 59.04 27.30 6.67
N LYS A 44 59.64 26.13 6.45
CA LYS A 44 58.91 24.86 6.32
C LYS A 44 58.22 24.43 7.62
N GLN A 45 58.89 24.62 8.76
CA GLN A 45 58.32 24.36 10.08
C GLN A 45 57.20 25.36 10.41
N LEU A 46 57.38 26.64 10.08
CA LEU A 46 56.34 27.68 10.23
C LEU A 46 55.06 27.32 9.46
N ASN A 47 55.19 26.93 8.19
CA ASN A 47 54.05 26.52 7.37
C ASN A 47 53.33 25.30 7.96
N THR A 48 54.07 24.36 8.54
CA THR A 48 53.49 23.17 9.18
C THR A 48 52.72 23.53 10.45
N LEU A 49 53.23 24.48 11.25
CA LEU A 49 52.55 24.97 12.45
C LEU A 49 51.27 25.72 12.08
N MET A 50 51.32 26.63 11.09
CA MET A 50 50.14 27.35 10.62
C MET A 50 49.06 26.42 10.05
N ALA A 51 49.45 25.37 9.33
CA ALA A 51 48.49 24.38 8.82
C ALA A 51 47.80 23.64 9.97
N ARG A 52 48.56 23.19 10.98
CA ARG A 52 47.99 22.55 12.17
C ARG A 52 47.06 23.48 12.95
N GLU A 53 47.42 24.75 13.10
CA GLU A 53 46.60 25.73 13.80
C GLU A 53 45.28 25.99 13.06
N LYS A 54 45.31 26.10 11.72
CA LYS A 54 44.10 26.18 10.89
C LYS A 54 43.23 24.94 11.04
N ASP A 55 43.82 23.75 11.00
CA ASP A 55 43.09 22.49 11.17
C ASP A 55 42.45 22.40 12.55
N GLN A 56 43.14 22.86 13.60
CA GLN A 56 42.60 22.92 14.97
C GLN A 56 41.45 23.91 15.08
N GLY A 57 41.60 25.11 14.50
CA GLY A 57 40.52 26.11 14.44
C GLY A 57 39.30 25.60 13.68
N GLY A 58 39.50 24.93 12.54
CA GLY A 58 38.43 24.29 11.77
C GLY A 58 37.70 23.21 12.57
N ARG A 59 38.44 22.33 13.25
CA ARG A 59 37.85 21.29 14.13
C ARG A 59 37.11 21.89 15.32
N ALA A 60 37.60 22.99 15.90
CA ALA A 60 36.94 23.68 17.01
C ALA A 60 35.63 24.34 16.55
N ALA A 61 35.63 24.98 15.37
CA ALA A 61 34.43 25.57 14.78
C ALA A 61 33.36 24.52 14.49
N VAL A 62 33.74 23.38 13.91
CA VAL A 62 32.81 22.26 13.66
C VAL A 62 32.23 21.71 14.97
N ARG A 63 33.06 21.50 16.00
CA ARG A 63 32.58 21.07 17.32
C ARG A 63 31.60 22.06 17.93
N GLY A 64 31.93 23.36 17.91
CA GLY A 64 31.04 24.39 18.43
C GLY A 64 29.71 24.49 17.67
N LEU A 65 29.70 24.18 16.37
CA LEU A 65 28.47 24.15 15.58
C LEU A 65 27.58 22.95 15.96
N ILE A 66 28.19 21.77 16.16
CA ILE A 66 27.51 20.54 16.60
C ILE A 66 26.90 20.72 17.99
N GLU A 67 27.65 21.31 18.92
CA GLU A 67 27.17 21.62 20.27
C GLU A 67 26.01 22.64 20.23
N LYS A 68 26.10 23.68 19.40
CA LYS A 68 24.99 24.65 19.20
C LYS A 68 23.73 24.00 18.63
N LEU A 69 23.89 22.98 17.78
CA LEU A 69 22.78 22.19 17.26
C LEU A 69 22.26 21.16 18.28
N GLY A 70 22.88 21.05 19.46
CA GLY A 70 22.46 20.16 20.55
C GLY A 70 22.99 18.73 20.44
N PHE A 71 23.94 18.47 19.54
CA PHE A 71 24.54 17.15 19.37
C PHE A 71 25.85 17.03 20.16
N SER A 72 26.15 15.83 20.65
CA SER A 72 27.38 15.56 21.43
C SER A 72 28.62 15.39 20.55
N ASN A 73 28.45 14.96 19.29
CA ASN A 73 29.52 14.71 18.33
C ASN A 73 28.98 14.66 16.89
N THR A 74 29.88 14.59 15.90
CA THR A 74 29.51 14.49 14.48
C THR A 74 28.71 13.23 14.18
N SER A 75 29.02 12.11 14.82
CA SER A 75 28.34 10.83 14.57
C SER A 75 26.87 10.88 14.98
N ALA A 76 26.52 11.52 16.10
CA ALA A 76 25.13 11.68 16.53
C ALA A 76 24.31 12.53 15.55
N LEU A 77 24.91 13.55 14.95
CA LEU A 77 24.27 14.35 13.89
C LEU A 77 24.03 13.51 12.63
N GLU A 78 25.01 12.70 12.23
CA GLU A 78 24.90 11.81 11.06
C GLU A 78 23.82 10.74 11.26
N GLU A 79 23.77 10.11 12.44
CA GLU A 79 22.74 9.13 12.80
C GLU A 79 21.33 9.74 12.79
N TYR A 80 21.18 10.95 13.35
CA TYR A 80 19.91 11.67 13.32
C TYR A 80 19.46 11.98 11.89
N LEU A 81 20.36 12.50 11.04
CA LEU A 81 20.06 12.79 9.63
C LEU A 81 19.72 11.51 8.85
N ALA A 82 20.41 10.41 9.12
CA ALA A 82 20.08 9.11 8.52
C ALA A 82 18.68 8.64 8.93
N GLY A 83 18.34 8.75 10.22
CA GLY A 83 17.01 8.43 10.73
C GLY A 83 15.90 9.29 10.14
N VAL A 84 16.12 10.60 10.00
CA VAL A 84 15.16 11.53 9.35
C VAL A 84 14.93 11.12 7.89
N ARG A 85 15.99 10.89 7.12
CA ARG A 85 15.87 10.46 5.71
C ARG A 85 15.15 9.13 5.57
N GLN A 86 15.44 8.18 6.46
CA GLN A 86 14.77 6.89 6.46
C GLN A 86 13.28 7.04 6.78
N ALA A 87 12.93 7.85 7.79
CA ALA A 87 11.53 8.12 8.13
C ALA A 87 10.78 8.83 6.99
N GLU A 88 11.41 9.79 6.30
CA GLU A 88 10.84 10.43 5.12
C GLU A 88 10.61 9.43 3.98
N GLN A 89 11.58 8.55 3.72
CA GLN A 89 11.47 7.51 2.70
C GLN A 89 10.35 6.50 3.04
N GLU A 90 10.24 6.10 4.30
CA GLU A 90 9.17 5.23 4.79
C GLU A 90 7.80 5.92 4.65
N GLN A 91 7.68 7.20 5.02
CA GLN A 91 6.43 7.97 4.87
C GLN A 91 6.02 8.11 3.41
N LEU A 92 6.96 8.39 2.50
CA LEU A 92 6.69 8.42 1.06
C LEU A 92 6.19 7.06 0.58
N SER A 93 6.83 5.96 0.99
CA SER A 93 6.42 4.61 0.62
C SER A 93 5.03 4.22 1.18
N GLU A 94 4.67 4.70 2.37
CA GLU A 94 3.33 4.52 2.92
C GLU A 94 2.27 5.32 2.17
N ALA A 95 2.59 6.56 1.81
CA ALA A 95 1.71 7.41 1.02
C ALA A 95 1.44 6.78 -0.35
N GLU A 96 2.48 6.33 -1.05
CA GLU A 96 2.37 5.61 -2.32
C GLU A 96 1.51 4.35 -2.19
N ARG A 97 1.68 3.57 -1.12
CA ARG A 97 0.85 2.38 -0.86
C ARG A 97 -0.61 2.74 -0.64
N ARG A 98 -0.90 3.85 0.05
CA ARG A 98 -2.29 4.32 0.26
C ARG A 98 -2.92 4.81 -1.04
N GLU A 99 -2.18 5.53 -1.87
CA GLU A 99 -2.64 5.97 -3.18
C GLU A 99 -2.94 4.78 -4.09
N GLN A 100 -2.05 3.79 -4.17
CA GLN A 100 -2.30 2.57 -4.92
C GLN A 100 -3.55 1.84 -4.43
N ALA A 101 -3.74 1.73 -3.12
CA ALA A 101 -4.93 1.11 -2.54
C ALA A 101 -6.23 1.87 -2.87
N VAL A 102 -6.19 3.20 -2.96
CA VAL A 102 -7.34 4.01 -3.39
C VAL A 102 -7.64 3.76 -4.87
N ILE A 103 -6.62 3.80 -5.73
CA ILE A 103 -6.76 3.52 -7.18
C ILE A 103 -7.35 2.13 -7.41
N GLU A 104 -6.89 1.11 -6.68
CA GLU A 104 -7.43 -0.25 -6.76
C GLU A 104 -8.89 -0.33 -6.31
N ARG A 105 -9.25 0.38 -5.24
CA ARG A 105 -10.65 0.44 -4.77
C ARG A 105 -11.55 1.14 -5.79
N GLU A 106 -11.10 2.23 -6.39
CA GLU A 106 -11.83 2.93 -7.44
C GLU A 106 -12.01 2.06 -8.68
N LYS A 107 -10.95 1.37 -9.12
CA LYS A 107 -11.03 0.40 -10.22
C LYS A 107 -12.01 -0.73 -9.91
N ALA A 108 -11.98 -1.26 -8.69
CA ALA A 108 -12.90 -2.31 -8.26
C ALA A 108 -14.35 -1.81 -8.19
N ALA A 109 -14.58 -0.57 -7.75
CA ALA A 109 -15.90 0.04 -7.75
C ALA A 109 -16.42 0.26 -9.18
N ALA A 110 -15.60 0.86 -10.05
CA ALA A 110 -15.93 1.08 -11.45
C ALA A 110 -16.23 -0.24 -12.19
N ALA A 111 -15.48 -1.31 -11.90
CA ALA A 111 -15.75 -2.64 -12.46
C ALA A 111 -17.09 -3.22 -11.98
N ARG A 112 -17.46 -3.00 -10.71
CA ARG A 112 -18.76 -3.44 -10.17
C ARG A 112 -19.92 -2.67 -10.80
N GLU A 113 -19.77 -1.36 -10.97
CA GLU A 113 -20.77 -0.51 -11.63
C GLU A 113 -20.94 -0.90 -13.10
N ALA A 114 -19.84 -1.07 -13.85
CA ALA A 114 -19.89 -1.54 -15.23
C ALA A 114 -20.58 -2.91 -15.34
N ALA A 115 -20.27 -3.85 -14.43
CA ALA A 115 -20.94 -5.15 -14.42
C ALA A 115 -22.43 -5.06 -14.05
N ALA A 116 -22.84 -4.10 -13.21
CA ALA A 116 -24.24 -3.87 -12.89
C ALA A 116 -24.99 -3.31 -14.11
N LEU A 117 -24.41 -2.33 -14.81
CA LEU A 117 -25.00 -1.75 -16.03
C LEU A 117 -25.21 -2.80 -17.13
N VAL A 118 -24.25 -3.72 -17.33
CA VAL A 118 -24.41 -4.82 -18.28
C VAL A 118 -25.57 -5.73 -17.88
N ARG A 119 -25.68 -6.09 -16.60
CA ARG A 119 -26.79 -6.93 -16.11
C ARG A 119 -28.15 -6.24 -16.26
N GLU A 120 -28.23 -4.93 -15.99
CA GLU A 120 -29.46 -4.16 -16.16
C GLU A 120 -29.89 -4.10 -17.62
N ARG A 121 -28.95 -3.90 -18.55
CA ARG A 121 -29.22 -3.90 -19.99
C ARG A 121 -29.67 -5.26 -20.49
N ASP A 122 -29.00 -6.33 -20.08
CA ASP A 122 -29.38 -7.69 -20.42
C ASP A 122 -30.78 -8.03 -19.89
N ALA A 123 -31.10 -7.58 -18.67
CA ALA A 123 -32.43 -7.73 -18.09
C ALA A 123 -33.47 -6.95 -18.89
N ALA A 124 -33.20 -5.69 -19.26
CA ALA A 124 -34.10 -4.87 -20.06
C ALA A 124 -34.40 -5.51 -21.43
N ARG A 125 -33.38 -6.03 -22.11
CA ARG A 125 -33.52 -6.76 -23.38
C ARG A 125 -34.40 -8.00 -23.22
N ARG A 126 -34.15 -8.82 -22.19
CA ARG A 126 -34.94 -10.02 -21.91
C ARG A 126 -36.40 -9.68 -21.58
N VAL A 127 -36.64 -8.63 -20.81
CA VAL A 127 -38.01 -8.17 -20.48
C VAL A 127 -38.74 -7.71 -21.74
N ALA A 128 -38.09 -6.95 -22.62
CA ALA A 128 -38.69 -6.49 -23.86
C ALA A 128 -39.08 -7.66 -24.80
N LEU A 129 -38.20 -8.67 -24.92
CA LEU A 129 -38.45 -9.86 -25.72
C LEU A 129 -39.55 -10.75 -25.11
N ALA A 130 -39.52 -10.94 -23.79
CA ALA A 130 -40.52 -11.72 -23.07
C ALA A 130 -41.91 -11.07 -23.14
N GLY A 131 -41.99 -9.73 -23.08
CA GLY A 131 -43.24 -8.98 -23.23
C GLY A 131 -43.93 -9.17 -24.59
N ILE A 132 -43.17 -9.57 -25.62
CA ILE A 132 -43.67 -9.80 -26.98
C ILE A 132 -43.95 -11.28 -27.27
N GLY A 133 -43.62 -12.17 -26.33
CA GLY A 133 -44.00 -13.59 -26.33
C GLY A 133 -42.83 -14.59 -26.39
N ALA A 134 -41.58 -14.14 -26.37
CA ALA A 134 -40.43 -15.06 -26.34
C ALA A 134 -40.29 -15.68 -24.95
N THR A 135 -40.16 -17.01 -24.86
CA THR A 135 -40.09 -17.72 -23.58
C THR A 135 -39.09 -18.87 -23.64
N GLY A 136 -38.56 -19.28 -22.47
CA GLY A 136 -37.68 -20.45 -22.38
C GLY A 136 -36.46 -20.35 -23.31
N ALA A 137 -36.19 -21.43 -24.07
CA ALA A 137 -35.08 -21.47 -25.01
C ALA A 137 -35.23 -20.44 -26.15
N ASP A 138 -36.46 -20.17 -26.60
CA ASP A 138 -36.72 -19.20 -27.66
C ASP A 138 -36.39 -17.76 -27.21
N LEU A 139 -36.47 -17.48 -25.90
CA LEU A 139 -36.01 -16.21 -25.33
C LEU A 139 -34.50 -16.06 -25.40
N ASP A 140 -33.74 -17.09 -25.04
CA ASP A 140 -32.28 -17.06 -25.11
C ASP A 140 -31.79 -16.96 -26.57
N ASP A 141 -32.44 -17.68 -27.49
CA ASP A 141 -32.16 -17.57 -28.92
C ASP A 141 -32.55 -16.19 -29.47
N ALA A 142 -33.67 -15.63 -29.05
CA ALA A 142 -34.06 -14.27 -29.45
C ALA A 142 -33.08 -13.21 -28.93
N VAL A 143 -32.54 -13.35 -27.71
CA VAL A 143 -31.48 -12.47 -27.19
C VAL A 143 -30.22 -12.58 -28.04
N ALA A 144 -29.81 -13.80 -28.42
CA ALA A 144 -28.61 -14.01 -29.25
C ALA A 144 -28.75 -13.45 -30.67
N LEU A 145 -29.99 -13.35 -31.18
CA LEU A 145 -30.29 -12.91 -32.56
C LEU A 145 -30.66 -11.43 -32.64
N LEU A 146 -30.89 -10.76 -31.52
CA LEU A 146 -31.23 -9.34 -31.45
C LEU A 146 -30.04 -8.50 -31.91
N ARG A 147 -30.24 -7.72 -32.97
CA ARG A 147 -29.20 -6.85 -33.56
C ARG A 147 -29.42 -5.42 -33.14
N VAL A 148 -28.88 -5.07 -31.98
CA VAL A 148 -29.04 -3.75 -31.36
C VAL A 148 -27.71 -3.33 -30.74
N PRO A 149 -27.30 -2.05 -30.85
CA PRO A 149 -26.14 -1.53 -30.13
C PRO A 149 -26.23 -1.77 -28.62
N ASP A 150 -25.08 -1.83 -27.94
CA ASP A 150 -25.02 -2.12 -26.50
C ASP A 150 -25.59 -1.02 -25.59
N ASP A 151 -25.80 0.16 -26.13
CA ASP A 151 -26.36 1.36 -25.51
C ASP A 151 -27.76 1.72 -26.00
N ALA A 152 -28.35 0.93 -26.91
CA ALA A 152 -29.68 1.24 -27.43
C ALA A 152 -30.78 0.80 -26.44
N GLU A 153 -31.56 1.78 -26.01
CA GLU A 153 -32.62 1.68 -24.99
C GLU A 153 -33.94 2.24 -25.55
N GLY A 154 -35.05 1.97 -24.84
CA GLY A 154 -36.36 2.54 -25.16
C GLY A 154 -36.85 2.18 -26.56
N ASP A 155 -37.14 3.21 -27.37
CA ASP A 155 -37.78 3.06 -28.68
C ASP A 155 -36.92 2.24 -29.65
N ALA A 156 -35.60 2.45 -29.68
CA ALA A 156 -34.68 1.71 -30.56
C ALA A 156 -34.65 0.20 -30.25
N LEU A 157 -34.72 -0.16 -28.95
CA LEU A 157 -34.83 -1.55 -28.54
C LEU A 157 -36.18 -2.14 -28.98
N SER A 158 -37.27 -1.39 -28.82
CA SER A 158 -38.61 -1.84 -29.20
C SER A 158 -38.75 -2.09 -30.71
N GLU A 159 -38.20 -1.19 -31.54
CA GLU A 159 -38.20 -1.30 -33.00
C GLU A 159 -37.44 -2.56 -33.45
N ALA A 160 -36.26 -2.79 -32.88
CA ALA A 160 -35.46 -3.95 -33.21
C ALA A 160 -36.11 -5.27 -32.79
N VAL A 161 -36.83 -5.29 -31.65
CA VAL A 161 -37.61 -6.46 -31.26
C VAL A 161 -38.76 -6.70 -32.25
N GLN A 162 -39.45 -5.66 -32.72
CA GLN A 162 -40.49 -5.80 -33.75
C GLN A 162 -39.92 -6.27 -35.09
N GLU A 163 -38.73 -5.79 -35.47
CA GLU A 163 -38.04 -6.25 -36.67
C GLU A 163 -37.66 -7.73 -36.54
N LEU A 164 -37.15 -8.14 -35.37
CA LEU A 164 -36.84 -9.54 -35.09
C LEU A 164 -38.09 -10.42 -35.16
N LYS A 165 -39.22 -9.97 -34.60
CA LYS A 165 -40.52 -10.66 -34.68
C LYS A 165 -40.99 -10.82 -36.12
N THR A 166 -40.80 -9.80 -36.95
CA THR A 166 -41.16 -9.85 -38.38
C THR A 166 -40.30 -10.86 -39.14
N ARG A 167 -39.00 -10.93 -38.82
CA ARG A 167 -38.06 -11.86 -39.46
C ARG A 167 -38.22 -13.31 -38.97
N ARG A 168 -38.55 -13.50 -37.71
CA ARG A 168 -38.58 -14.80 -37.03
C ARG A 168 -39.78 -14.90 -36.08
N PRO A 169 -41.00 -15.04 -36.62
CA PRO A 169 -42.20 -15.14 -35.80
C PRO A 169 -42.20 -16.39 -34.89
N GLU A 170 -41.53 -17.46 -35.32
CA GLU A 170 -41.44 -18.75 -34.60
C GLU A 170 -40.83 -18.62 -33.19
N LEU A 171 -39.98 -17.61 -32.95
CA LEU A 171 -39.36 -17.37 -31.62
C LEU A 171 -40.33 -16.72 -30.61
N PHE A 172 -41.47 -16.22 -31.09
CA PHE A 172 -42.46 -15.49 -30.29
C PHE A 172 -43.83 -16.18 -30.32
N ALA A 173 -44.03 -17.12 -31.24
CA ALA A 173 -45.16 -18.02 -31.24
C ALA A 173 -44.89 -19.10 -30.21
N GLY A 174 -45.38 -18.91 -28.98
CA GLY A 174 -45.33 -19.97 -27.98
C GLY A 174 -45.87 -21.26 -28.59
N VAL A 175 -45.10 -22.35 -28.46
CA VAL A 175 -45.55 -23.71 -28.81
C VAL A 175 -47.01 -23.80 -28.35
N PRO A 176 -47.98 -24.04 -29.23
CA PRO A 176 -49.35 -24.14 -28.79
C PRO A 176 -49.37 -25.23 -27.72
N THR A 177 -49.63 -24.84 -26.47
CA THR A 177 -50.04 -25.74 -25.39
C THR A 177 -51.43 -26.33 -25.67
N GLY A 178 -51.81 -26.45 -26.93
CA GLY A 178 -52.69 -27.49 -27.39
C GLY A 178 -51.80 -28.68 -27.68
N ALA A 179 -51.72 -29.60 -26.72
CA ALA A 179 -51.70 -31.00 -27.10
C ALA A 179 -52.69 -31.13 -28.28
N GLN A 180 -52.18 -31.39 -29.48
CA GLN A 180 -53.01 -31.95 -30.52
C GLN A 180 -53.56 -33.21 -29.89
N GLN A 181 -54.78 -33.10 -29.36
CA GLN A 181 -55.57 -34.20 -28.91
C GLN A 181 -55.88 -34.93 -30.21
N LEU A 182 -54.95 -35.81 -30.60
CA LEU A 182 -55.19 -36.84 -31.59
C LEU A 182 -56.55 -37.43 -31.19
N PRO A 183 -57.53 -37.49 -32.11
CA PRO A 183 -58.83 -38.05 -31.78
C PRO A 183 -58.58 -39.42 -31.16
N ALA A 184 -59.16 -39.65 -29.98
CA ALA A 184 -59.00 -40.92 -29.28
C ALA A 184 -59.28 -42.04 -30.28
N ALA A 185 -58.27 -42.89 -30.51
CA ALA A 185 -58.43 -44.04 -31.38
C ALA A 185 -59.67 -44.83 -30.89
N PRO A 186 -60.57 -45.27 -31.80
CA PRO A 186 -61.77 -46.00 -31.42
C PRO A 186 -61.37 -47.19 -30.54
N GLY A 187 -61.86 -47.17 -29.30
CA GLY A 187 -61.46 -48.08 -28.25
C GLY A 187 -61.81 -49.54 -28.59
N GLY A 188 -60.78 -50.31 -28.90
CA GLY A 188 -60.86 -51.76 -29.06
C GLY A 188 -59.66 -52.41 -28.39
N ALA A 189 -59.70 -52.57 -27.06
CA ALA A 189 -58.76 -53.40 -26.34
C ALA A 189 -59.49 -54.22 -25.25
N PRO A 190 -59.25 -55.53 -25.16
CA PRO A 190 -59.99 -56.45 -24.30
C PRO A 190 -59.68 -56.22 -22.82
N ALA A 191 -60.73 -56.36 -22.01
CA ALA A 191 -60.72 -56.24 -20.55
C ALA A 191 -59.65 -57.12 -19.89
N SER A 192 -58.52 -56.53 -19.50
CA SER A 192 -57.63 -57.06 -18.48
C SER A 192 -56.68 -55.96 -17.98
N VAL A 193 -57.25 -54.90 -17.43
CA VAL A 193 -56.49 -53.90 -16.67
C VAL A 193 -56.31 -54.44 -15.24
N PRO A 194 -55.07 -54.68 -14.75
CA PRO A 194 -54.84 -55.04 -13.35
C PRO A 194 -55.27 -53.88 -12.44
N PRO A 195 -55.73 -54.15 -11.20
CA PRO A 195 -56.28 -53.10 -10.34
C PRO A 195 -55.23 -52.00 -10.09
N PRO A 196 -55.65 -50.72 -10.09
CA PRO A 196 -54.75 -49.61 -9.83
C PRO A 196 -54.11 -49.77 -8.45
N ARG A 197 -52.80 -49.54 -8.39
CA ARG A 197 -52.06 -49.44 -7.13
C ARG A 197 -52.75 -48.40 -6.24
N PRO A 198 -53.04 -48.69 -4.96
CA PRO A 198 -53.63 -47.69 -4.07
C PRO A 198 -52.76 -46.43 -4.04
N GLY A 199 -53.44 -45.29 -4.19
CA GLY A 199 -52.86 -44.03 -4.62
C GLY A 199 -51.62 -43.59 -3.86
N GLY A 200 -50.62 -43.15 -4.63
CA GLY A 200 -49.67 -42.18 -4.13
C GLY A 200 -50.45 -40.93 -3.78
N VAL A 201 -50.57 -40.66 -2.48
CA VAL A 201 -51.08 -39.40 -1.95
C VAL A 201 -50.41 -38.26 -2.72
N ASP A 202 -51.24 -37.41 -3.34
CA ASP A 202 -50.86 -36.13 -3.94
C ASP A 202 -50.26 -35.22 -2.87
N HIS A 203 -49.04 -35.51 -2.46
CA HIS A 203 -48.27 -34.60 -1.66
C HIS A 203 -47.90 -33.44 -2.57
N LYS A 204 -48.51 -32.28 -2.33
CA LYS A 204 -48.06 -31.02 -2.94
C LYS A 204 -46.53 -30.96 -2.79
N PRO A 205 -45.77 -30.80 -3.90
CA PRO A 205 -44.32 -30.74 -3.82
C PRO A 205 -43.91 -29.65 -2.83
N GLY A 206 -43.06 -30.01 -1.86
CA GLY A 206 -42.63 -29.12 -0.76
C GLY A 206 -43.41 -29.24 0.56
N SER A 207 -44.51 -30.00 0.61
CA SER A 207 -45.29 -30.23 1.84
C SER A 207 -44.48 -30.85 2.99
N ALA A 208 -43.64 -31.85 2.70
CA ALA A 208 -42.75 -32.45 3.69
C ALA A 208 -41.73 -31.45 4.28
N GLY A 209 -41.24 -30.51 3.46
CA GLY A 209 -40.32 -29.46 3.90
C GLY A 209 -41.01 -28.45 4.82
N LEU A 210 -42.25 -28.07 4.51
CA LEU A 210 -43.07 -27.19 5.35
C LEU A 210 -43.42 -27.85 6.70
N GLU A 211 -43.76 -29.13 6.71
CA GLU A 211 -44.00 -29.88 7.96
C GLU A 211 -42.73 -29.96 8.82
N MET A 212 -41.57 -30.19 8.21
CA MET A 212 -40.29 -30.17 8.91
C MET A 212 -39.95 -28.78 9.47
N ALA A 213 -40.22 -27.72 8.72
CA ALA A 213 -40.01 -26.34 9.19
C ALA A 213 -40.94 -25.98 10.35
N ARG A 214 -42.20 -26.45 10.34
CA ARG A 214 -43.14 -26.32 11.48
C ARG A 214 -42.68 -27.09 12.70
N ARG A 215 -42.26 -28.36 12.55
CA ARG A 215 -41.72 -29.16 13.67
C ARG A 215 -40.47 -28.54 14.30
N ARG A 216 -39.68 -27.80 13.52
CA ARG A 216 -38.48 -27.10 13.98
C ARG A 216 -38.75 -25.68 14.50
N GLY A 217 -40.00 -25.21 14.51
CA GLY A 217 -40.39 -23.90 15.01
C GLY A 217 -39.95 -22.72 14.12
N ILE A 218 -39.59 -22.98 12.85
CA ILE A 218 -39.16 -21.94 11.89
C ILE A 218 -40.38 -21.22 11.30
N LEU A 219 -41.52 -21.90 11.22
CA LEU A 219 -42.80 -21.34 10.77
C LEU A 219 -43.84 -21.44 11.88
N PRO A 220 -44.73 -20.43 12.03
CA PRO A 220 -45.85 -20.50 12.96
C PRO A 220 -46.78 -21.67 12.59
N ALA A 221 -47.35 -22.33 13.60
CA ALA A 221 -48.38 -23.34 13.38
C ALA A 221 -49.59 -22.67 12.71
N SER A 222 -50.03 -23.20 11.57
CA SER A 222 -51.25 -22.73 10.90
C SER A 222 -52.47 -23.18 11.70
N GLU A 223 -53.31 -22.23 12.11
CA GLU A 223 -54.71 -22.48 12.51
C GLU A 223 -55.53 -23.08 11.36
#